data_AF-A0A7W8FBN0-F1
#
_entry.id   AF-A0A7W8FBN0-F1
#
_cell.length_a   1.000
_cell.length_b   1.000
_cell.length_c   1.000
_cell.angle_alpha   90.00
_cell.angle_beta   90.00
_cell.angle_gamma   90.00
#
_symmetry.space_group_name_H-M   'P 1'
#
loop_
_entity.id
_entity.type
_entity.pdbx_description
1 polymer ?
#
loop_
_entity_poly.entity_id
_entity_poly.type
_entity_poly.pdbx_seq_one_letter_code
_entity_poly.pdbx_strand_id
1 'polypeptide(L)'
;MARNIGADGRTVYRAVITQTNRVGQQWTEREGPYSKLGAARARVTFWRNYWARHDGTAEGHVEQAHTVWAPVGEAADPIAAARAAGLREAADAIEAQLRAEGYTLDCVCESCTPCLLRDYPTMFRARADAIHPATEEQEQ
;
A
#
# COMPACT_ATOMS: atom_id res chain seq x y z
N MET A 1 -20.97 -8.01 -2.97
CA MET A 1 -19.89 -8.00 -3.96
C MET A 1 -18.65 -8.61 -3.31
N ALA A 2 -18.09 -9.69 -3.88
CA ALA A 2 -16.92 -10.36 -3.31
C ALA A 2 -15.77 -9.35 -3.21
N ARG A 3 -15.26 -9.16 -1.99
CA ARG A 3 -14.22 -8.17 -1.71
C ARG A 3 -12.91 -8.77 -2.25
N ASN A 4 -12.13 -7.99 -3.01
CA ASN A 4 -10.75 -8.36 -3.37
C ASN A 4 -9.85 -8.28 -2.13
N ILE A 5 -10.22 -8.99 -1.06
CA ILE A 5 -9.36 -9.28 0.08
C ILE A 5 -8.44 -10.38 -0.45
N GLY A 6 -7.31 -9.96 -0.96
CA GLY A 6 -6.25 -10.84 -1.40
C GLY A 6 -4.98 -10.24 -0.86
N ALA A 7 -4.09 -11.06 -0.36
CA ALA A 7 -2.74 -10.67 -0.03
C ALA A 7 -1.87 -11.77 -0.62
N ASP A 8 -1.18 -11.48 -1.71
CA ASP A 8 -0.29 -12.45 -2.39
C ASP A 8 1.02 -12.68 -1.62
N GLY A 9 1.12 -12.12 -0.40
CA GLY A 9 2.23 -12.30 0.52
C GLY A 9 3.51 -11.58 0.11
N ARG A 10 3.49 -10.66 -0.86
CA ARG A 10 4.68 -9.86 -1.21
C ARG A 10 4.50 -8.39 -0.88
N THR A 11 3.38 -7.82 -1.28
CA THR A 11 3.02 -6.44 -0.94
C THR A 11 1.52 -6.38 -0.67
N VAL A 12 1.17 -5.83 0.48
CA VAL A 12 -0.20 -5.57 0.87
C VAL A 12 -0.39 -4.08 1.09
N TYR A 13 -1.62 -3.64 0.84
CA TYR A 13 -2.05 -2.28 1.04
C TYR A 13 -3.18 -2.26 2.06
N ARG A 14 -3.23 -1.26 2.92
CA ARG A 14 -4.41 -0.96 3.73
C ARG A 14 -4.84 0.48 3.54
N ALA A 15 -6.15 0.71 3.50
CA ALA A 15 -6.69 2.06 3.60
C ALA A 15 -6.82 2.42 5.09
N VAL A 16 -6.29 3.58 5.46
CA VAL A 16 -6.48 4.15 6.80
C VAL A 16 -7.39 5.36 6.65
N ILE A 17 -8.57 5.28 7.23
CA ILE A 17 -9.63 6.26 7.07
C ILE A 17 -9.99 6.84 8.44
N THR A 18 -9.80 8.14 8.61
CA THR A 18 -10.34 8.88 9.75
C THR A 18 -11.69 9.46 9.36
N GLN A 19 -12.73 9.12 10.12
CA GLN A 19 -14.11 9.44 9.83
C GLN A 19 -14.70 10.25 10.97
N THR A 20 -15.54 11.22 10.64
CA THR A 20 -16.30 12.03 11.59
C THR A 20 -17.76 11.96 11.22
N ASN A 21 -18.61 11.49 12.13
CA ASN A 21 -20.05 11.44 11.89
C ASN A 21 -20.73 12.80 12.13
N ARG A 22 -22.04 12.87 11.87
CA ARG A 22 -22.86 14.08 12.04
C ARG A 22 -22.86 14.67 13.45
N VAL A 23 -22.67 13.85 14.49
CA VAL A 23 -22.59 14.31 15.89
C VAL A 23 -21.17 14.69 16.30
N GLY A 24 -20.23 14.73 15.35
CA GLY A 24 -18.83 15.11 15.57
C GLY A 24 -17.95 14.01 16.17
N GLN A 25 -18.47 12.78 16.32
CA GLN A 25 -17.67 11.67 16.82
C GLN A 25 -16.70 11.22 15.74
N GLN A 26 -15.43 11.10 16.13
CA GLN A 26 -14.34 10.73 15.25
C GLN A 26 -13.79 9.33 15.58
N TRP A 27 -13.46 8.54 14.56
CA TRP A 27 -12.71 7.29 14.70
C TRP A 27 -11.91 6.96 13.45
N THR A 28 -10.91 6.08 13.59
CA THR A 28 -10.09 5.61 12.47
C THR A 28 -10.37 4.15 12.16
N GLU A 29 -10.78 3.87 10.93
CA GLU A 29 -10.90 2.52 10.39
C GLU A 29 -9.68 2.14 9.57
N ARG A 30 -9.29 0.87 9.68
CA ARG A 30 -8.22 0.27 8.88
C ARG A 30 -8.82 -0.84 8.04
N GLU A 31 -8.84 -0.65 6.74
CA GLU A 31 -9.40 -1.62 5.80
C GLU A 31 -8.32 -2.29 4.97
N GLY A 32 -8.38 -3.62 4.90
CA GLY A 32 -7.40 -4.45 4.20
C GLY A 32 -7.19 -5.78 4.93
N PRO A 33 -6.14 -6.54 4.58
CA PRO A 33 -5.16 -6.23 3.53
C PRO A 33 -5.73 -6.36 2.11
N TYR A 34 -5.23 -5.53 1.20
CA TYR A 34 -5.50 -5.56 -0.24
C TYR A 34 -4.24 -5.90 -1.03
N SER A 35 -4.36 -6.68 -2.09
CA SER A 35 -3.24 -7.07 -2.97
C SER A 35 -2.99 -6.04 -4.06
N LYS A 36 -3.89 -5.06 -4.20
CA LYS A 36 -3.82 -4.03 -5.23
C LYS A 36 -3.98 -2.65 -4.59
N LEU A 37 -3.04 -1.75 -4.88
CA LEU A 37 -3.10 -0.35 -4.46
C LEU A 37 -4.43 0.32 -4.87
N GLY A 38 -4.91 0.04 -6.09
CA GLY A 38 -6.18 0.56 -6.59
C GLY A 38 -7.39 0.16 -5.73
N ALA A 39 -7.39 -1.05 -5.15
CA ALA A 39 -8.46 -1.50 -4.27
C ALA A 39 -8.45 -0.73 -2.94
N ALA A 40 -7.28 -0.50 -2.35
CA ALA A 40 -7.14 0.32 -1.14
C ALA A 40 -7.55 1.78 -1.40
N ARG A 41 -7.11 2.38 -2.51
CA ARG A 41 -7.50 3.75 -2.91
C ARG A 41 -9.02 3.87 -3.09
N ALA A 42 -9.65 2.88 -3.72
CA ALA A 42 -11.09 2.86 -3.90
C ALA A 42 -11.86 2.90 -2.56
N ARG A 43 -11.30 2.36 -1.48
CA ARG A 43 -11.91 2.45 -0.14
C ARG A 43 -11.85 3.85 0.45
N VAL A 44 -10.71 4.53 0.32
CA VAL A 44 -10.59 5.93 0.74
C VAL A 44 -11.62 6.80 0.01
N THR A 45 -11.75 6.64 -1.31
CA THR A 45 -12.76 7.35 -2.11
C THR A 45 -14.18 6.98 -1.72
N PHE A 46 -14.44 5.69 -1.48
CA PHE A 46 -15.75 5.21 -1.05
C PHE A 46 -16.21 5.91 0.24
N TRP A 47 -15.37 5.93 1.27
CA TRP A 47 -15.75 6.51 2.57
C TRP A 47 -15.93 8.02 2.51
N ARG A 48 -15.08 8.72 1.75
CA ARG A 48 -15.24 10.14 1.50
C ARG A 48 -16.60 10.45 0.88
N ASN A 49 -16.98 9.69 -0.14
CA ASN A 49 -18.27 9.84 -0.82
C ASN A 49 -19.45 9.41 0.05
N TYR A 50 -19.25 8.39 0.88
CA TYR A 50 -20.27 7.91 1.83
C TYR A 50 -20.58 9.02 2.84
N TRP A 51 -19.58 9.53 3.56
CA TRP A 51 -19.79 10.52 4.60
C TRP A 51 -20.27 11.88 4.08
N ALA A 52 -19.82 12.28 2.90
CA ALA A 52 -20.34 13.48 2.23
C ALA A 52 -21.87 13.42 1.97
N ARG A 53 -22.46 12.21 1.88
CA ARG A 53 -23.91 12.00 1.73
C ARG A 53 -24.65 11.81 3.06
N HIS A 54 -23.93 11.67 4.16
CA HIS A 54 -24.46 11.33 5.48
C HIS A 54 -24.12 12.38 6.55
N ASP A 55 -23.97 13.65 6.13
CA ASP A 55 -23.63 14.79 7.00
C ASP A 55 -22.38 14.57 7.85
N GLY A 56 -21.37 13.89 7.31
CA GLY A 56 -20.08 13.68 7.98
C GLY A 56 -18.90 13.93 7.05
N THR A 57 -17.71 13.65 7.54
CA THR A 57 -16.47 13.75 6.77
C THR A 57 -15.64 12.49 6.89
N ALA A 58 -14.82 12.23 5.87
CA ALA A 58 -13.81 11.20 5.93
C ALA A 58 -12.59 11.61 5.12
N GLU A 59 -11.43 11.42 5.73
CA GLU A 59 -10.12 11.59 5.12
C GLU A 59 -9.37 10.28 5.24
N GLY A 60 -8.45 10.03 4.32
CA GLY A 60 -7.67 8.81 4.40
C GLY A 60 -6.51 8.77 3.43
N HIS A 61 -5.60 7.86 3.73
CA HIS A 61 -4.44 7.54 2.91
C HIS A 61 -4.33 6.02 2.79
N VAL A 62 -3.45 5.57 1.91
CA VAL A 62 -3.12 4.15 1.77
C VAL A 62 -1.74 3.92 2.35
N GLU A 63 -1.63 2.92 3.21
CA GLU A 63 -0.35 2.42 3.68
C GLU A 63 0.02 1.14 2.92
N GLN A 64 1.32 0.91 2.78
CA GLN A 64 1.90 -0.26 2.15
C GLN A 64 2.68 -1.07 3.19
N ALA A 65 2.65 -2.40 3.09
CA ALA A 65 3.51 -3.27 3.86
C ALA A 65 3.99 -4.47 3.03
N HIS A 66 5.19 -4.96 3.32
CA HIS A 66 5.65 -6.27 2.85
C HIS A 66 5.53 -7.25 4.03
N THR A 67 4.78 -8.33 3.82
CA THR A 67 4.37 -9.24 4.89
C THR A 67 4.58 -10.68 4.46
N VAL A 68 4.63 -11.59 5.44
CA VAL A 68 4.60 -13.04 5.22
C VAL A 68 3.40 -13.60 5.94
N TRP A 69 2.70 -14.55 5.31
CA TRP A 69 1.57 -15.23 5.91
C TRP A 69 1.99 -16.61 6.37
N ALA A 70 1.55 -16.97 7.57
CA ALA A 70 1.60 -18.32 8.09
C ALA A 70 0.19 -18.70 8.56
N PRO A 71 -0.16 -20.00 8.58
CA PRO A 71 -1.36 -20.45 9.27
C PRO A 71 -1.36 -19.99 10.73
N VAL A 72 -2.55 -19.77 11.29
CA VAL A 72 -2.68 -19.34 12.69
C VAL A 72 -2.11 -20.41 13.61
N GLY A 73 -1.13 -20.04 14.44
CA GLY A 73 -0.44 -20.96 15.35
C GLY A 73 0.86 -21.54 14.78
N GLU A 74 1.18 -21.26 13.53
CA GLU A 74 2.44 -21.68 12.90
C GLU A 74 3.44 -20.53 12.81
N ALA A 75 4.73 -20.88 12.83
CA ALA A 75 5.78 -19.90 12.56
C ALA A 75 5.82 -19.56 11.07
N ALA A 76 6.03 -18.28 10.76
CA ALA A 76 6.32 -17.86 9.39
C ALA A 76 7.66 -18.46 8.93
N ASP A 77 7.72 -18.83 7.65
CA ASP A 77 8.97 -19.27 7.02
C ASP A 77 10.06 -18.19 7.22
N PRO A 78 11.18 -18.52 7.88
CA PRO A 78 12.24 -17.56 8.16
C PRO A 78 12.88 -16.98 6.88
N ILE A 79 12.93 -17.73 5.78
CA ILE A 79 13.49 -17.24 4.51
C ILE A 79 12.55 -16.20 3.89
N ALA A 80 11.25 -16.50 3.85
CA ALA A 80 10.25 -15.55 3.40
C ALA A 80 10.24 -14.29 4.29
N ALA A 81 10.39 -14.44 5.60
CA ALA A 81 10.42 -13.33 6.56
C ALA A 81 11.63 -12.41 6.34
N ALA A 82 12.82 -12.99 6.14
CA ALA A 82 14.03 -12.24 5.80
C ALA A 82 13.87 -11.50 4.47
N ARG A 83 13.28 -12.13 3.45
CA ARG A 83 12.98 -11.47 2.16
C ARG A 83 12.03 -10.28 2.33
N ALA A 84 10.97 -10.44 3.12
CA ALA A 84 10.04 -9.35 3.40
C ALA A 84 10.69 -8.20 4.21
N ALA A 85 11.67 -8.50 5.06
CA ALA A 85 12.49 -7.48 5.72
C ALA A 85 13.34 -6.70 4.70
N GLY A 86 14.08 -7.39 3.83
CA GLY A 86 14.88 -6.73 2.78
C GLY A 86 14.05 -5.86 1.84
N LEU A 87 12.84 -6.28 1.47
CA LEU A 87 11.93 -5.46 0.66
C LEU A 87 11.47 -4.20 1.38
N ARG A 88 11.26 -4.25 2.70
CA ARG A 88 10.94 -3.05 3.50
C ARG A 88 12.12 -2.09 3.53
N GLU A 89 13.31 -2.58 3.83
CA GLU A 89 14.54 -1.78 3.85
C GLU A 89 14.80 -1.11 2.50
N ALA A 90 14.58 -1.83 1.39
CA ALA A 90 14.71 -1.27 0.04
C ALA A 90 13.66 -0.18 -0.24
N ALA A 91 12.40 -0.38 0.19
CA ALA A 91 11.36 0.64 0.05
C ALA A 91 11.70 1.91 0.84
N ASP A 92 12.13 1.76 2.10
CA ASP A 92 12.52 2.86 2.97
C ASP A 92 13.71 3.65 2.39
N ALA A 93 14.70 2.95 1.82
CA ALA A 93 15.85 3.56 1.18
C ALA A 93 15.47 4.41 -0.05
N ILE A 94 14.54 3.91 -0.88
CA ILE A 94 14.07 4.67 -2.05
C ILE A 94 13.25 5.89 -1.61
N GLU A 95 12.39 5.76 -0.60
CA GLU A 95 11.66 6.89 -0.04
C GLU A 95 12.62 7.97 0.51
N ALA A 96 13.65 7.58 1.25
CA ALA A 96 14.67 8.49 1.74
C ALA A 96 15.41 9.22 0.61
N GLN A 97 15.77 8.49 -0.45
CA GLN A 97 16.39 9.08 -1.64
C GLN A 97 15.47 10.10 -2.32
N LEU A 98 14.21 9.75 -2.56
CA LEU A 98 13.23 10.64 -3.18
C LEU A 98 13.04 11.93 -2.37
N ARG A 99 12.98 11.82 -1.04
CA ARG A 99 12.93 13.01 -0.17
C ARG A 99 14.19 13.86 -0.28
N ALA A 100 15.38 13.26 -0.35
CA ALA A 100 16.63 13.98 -0.52
C ALA A 100 16.70 14.72 -1.88
N GLU A 101 16.08 14.16 -2.92
CA GLU A 101 15.93 14.79 -4.25
C GLU A 101 14.83 15.88 -4.29
N GLY A 102 14.13 16.13 -3.18
CA GLY A 102 13.11 17.16 -3.06
C GLY A 102 11.69 16.70 -3.44
N TYR A 103 11.49 15.40 -3.69
CA TYR A 103 10.15 14.86 -3.88
C TYR A 103 9.43 14.71 -2.54
N THR A 104 8.31 15.39 -2.39
CA THR A 104 7.36 15.16 -1.30
C THR A 104 6.29 14.18 -1.76
N LEU A 105 6.29 12.97 -1.19
CA LEU A 105 5.27 11.94 -1.43
C LEU A 105 3.84 12.40 -1.09
N ASP A 106 3.71 13.52 -0.37
CA ASP A 106 2.44 14.14 0.02
C ASP A 106 1.83 15.06 -1.05
N CYS A 107 2.52 15.31 -2.17
CA CYS A 107 2.00 16.12 -3.27
C CYS A 107 1.04 15.33 -4.17
N VAL A 108 -0.15 15.03 -3.65
CA VAL A 108 -1.34 14.85 -4.49
C VAL A 108 -1.75 16.23 -4.99
N CYS A 109 -0.99 16.81 -5.92
CA CYS A 109 -1.43 18.03 -6.59
C CYS A 109 -2.61 17.67 -7.51
N GLU A 110 -3.66 18.50 -7.55
CA GLU A 110 -4.89 18.26 -8.34
C GLU A 110 -4.64 18.05 -9.84
N SER A 111 -3.44 18.38 -10.35
CA SER A 111 -3.02 18.18 -11.75
C SER A 111 -2.03 17.01 -11.96
N CYS A 112 -1.59 16.32 -10.90
CA CYS A 112 -0.46 15.37 -10.94
C CYS A 112 -0.85 13.91 -11.23
N THR A 113 -2.13 13.61 -11.50
CA THR A 113 -2.61 12.25 -11.80
C THR A 113 -1.79 11.52 -12.88
N PRO A 114 -1.24 12.19 -13.94
CA PRO A 114 -0.38 11.53 -14.92
C PRO A 114 1.03 11.21 -14.42
N CYS A 115 1.60 11.98 -13.48
CA CYS A 115 3.00 11.81 -13.04
C CYS A 115 3.18 10.66 -12.04
N LEU A 116 2.19 10.41 -11.17
CA LEU A 116 2.26 9.36 -10.14
C LEU A 116 1.73 7.99 -10.61
N LEU A 117 0.91 7.94 -11.66
CA LEU A 117 0.30 6.68 -12.14
C LEU A 117 1.06 6.01 -13.27
N ARG A 118 1.92 6.72 -14.01
CA ARG A 118 2.52 6.18 -15.23
C ARG A 118 3.88 5.50 -15.00
N ASP A 119 4.70 6.03 -14.10
CA ASP A 119 6.10 5.56 -13.97
C ASP A 119 6.47 4.97 -12.61
N TYR A 120 5.78 5.31 -11.52
CA TYR A 120 6.24 4.89 -10.18
C TYR A 120 6.12 3.37 -9.92
N PRO A 121 4.98 2.70 -10.09
CA PRO A 121 4.87 1.27 -9.79
C PRO A 121 5.78 0.43 -10.69
N THR A 122 5.95 0.84 -11.95
CA THR A 122 6.81 0.20 -12.95
C THR A 122 8.29 0.41 -12.63
N MET A 123 8.68 1.62 -12.22
CA MET A 123 10.07 1.92 -11.85
C MET A 123 10.46 1.26 -10.51
N PHE A 124 9.57 1.26 -9.51
CA PHE A 124 9.79 0.52 -8.26
C PHE A 124 9.90 -0.99 -8.51
N ARG A 125 9.05 -1.55 -9.38
CA ARG A 125 9.11 -2.98 -9.72
C ARG A 125 10.37 -3.32 -10.51
N ALA A 126 10.69 -2.58 -11.57
CA ALA A 126 11.89 -2.80 -12.38
C ALA A 126 13.17 -2.65 -11.55
N ARG A 127 13.20 -1.73 -10.58
CA ARG A 127 14.37 -1.51 -9.74
C ARG A 127 14.47 -2.50 -8.59
N ALA A 128 13.35 -2.94 -8.02
CA ALA A 128 13.31 -4.09 -7.11
C ALA A 128 13.76 -5.38 -7.80
N ASP A 129 13.33 -5.60 -9.05
CA ASP A 129 13.79 -6.73 -9.88
C ASP A 129 15.28 -6.61 -10.23
N ALA A 130 15.83 -5.40 -10.34
CA ALA A 130 17.27 -5.18 -10.57
C ALA A 130 18.14 -5.42 -9.32
N ILE A 131 17.63 -5.09 -8.13
CA ILE A 131 18.33 -5.29 -6.84
C ILE A 131 18.17 -6.74 -6.36
N HIS A 132 17.02 -7.36 -6.67
CA HIS A 132 16.70 -8.74 -6.38
C HIS A 132 16.28 -9.44 -7.66
N PRO A 133 17.23 -9.76 -8.56
CA PRO A 133 16.92 -10.53 -9.76
C PRO A 133 16.22 -11.80 -9.32
N ALA A 134 15.09 -12.12 -9.98
CA ALA A 134 14.44 -13.40 -9.81
C ALA A 134 15.50 -14.48 -9.99
N THR A 135 15.62 -15.40 -9.03
CA THR A 135 16.47 -16.58 -9.19
C THR A 135 16.05 -17.24 -10.49
N GLU A 136 16.91 -17.20 -11.49
CA GLU A 136 16.75 -17.97 -12.72
C GLU A 136 16.41 -19.39 -12.29
N GLU A 137 15.21 -19.87 -12.64
CA GLU A 137 14.92 -21.29 -12.59
C GLU A 137 16.01 -21.96 -13.40
N GLN A 138 16.94 -22.62 -12.70
CA GLN A 138 17.96 -23.45 -13.31
C GLN A 138 17.20 -24.62 -13.97
N GLU A 139 16.82 -24.45 -15.23
CA GLU A 139 16.44 -25.55 -16.10
C GLU A 139 17.69 -26.44 -16.28
N GLN A 140 17.72 -27.54 -15.52
CA GLN A 140 18.46 -28.76 -15.82
C GLN A 140 17.48 -29.85 -16.23
#